data_AF-A0A8X7PK82-F1
#
_entry.id   AF-A0A8X7PK82-F1
#
_cell.length_a   1.000
_cell.length_b   1.000
_cell.length_c   1.000
_cell.angle_alpha   90.00
_cell.angle_beta   90.00
_cell.angle_gamma   90.00
#
_symmetry.space_group_name_H-M   'P 1'
#
loop_
_entity.id
_entity.type
_entity.pdbx_description
1 polymer ?
#
loop_
_entity_poly.entity_id
_entity_poly.type
_entity_poly.pdbx_seq_one_letter_code
_entity_poly.pdbx_strand_id
1 'polypeptide(L)'
;MGVNLGYLIGMDLSDNELSGEIPVELGGLKEFHALNLSHNSLSGAIPESFSGLKNMESLDLSYNRLQGRIPPPLAELSSLEVFNVSYNNLLGAIPLGRQFNTFDIQSYLGNPREQ
;
A
#
# COMPACT_ATOMS: atom_id res chain seq x y z
N MET A 1 -11.20 5.16 -31.39
CA MET A 1 -11.30 5.25 -29.92
C MET A 1 -9.88 5.34 -29.41
N GLY A 2 -9.45 6.53 -28.98
CA GLY A 2 -8.08 6.76 -28.53
C GLY A 2 -7.89 6.13 -27.15
N VAL A 3 -6.91 5.25 -27.03
CA VAL A 3 -6.44 4.79 -25.72
C VAL A 3 -5.78 6.00 -25.09
N ASN A 4 -6.41 6.58 -24.06
CA ASN A 4 -5.77 7.62 -23.25
C ASN A 4 -4.72 6.91 -22.39
N LEU A 5 -3.49 6.84 -22.89
CA LEU A 5 -2.33 6.49 -22.07
C LEU A 5 -1.96 7.74 -21.27
N GLY A 6 -2.79 8.11 -20.30
CA GLY A 6 -2.38 9.03 -19.26
C GLY A 6 -1.14 8.42 -18.61
N TYR A 7 0.00 9.12 -18.64
CA TYR A 7 1.18 8.67 -17.93
C TYR A 7 0.80 8.48 -16.46
N LEU A 8 0.67 7.23 -16.01
CA LEU A 8 0.57 6.93 -14.58
C LEU A 8 1.86 7.43 -13.95
N ILE A 9 1.78 8.50 -13.17
CA ILE A 9 2.91 8.99 -12.40
C ILE A 9 3.08 8.00 -11.26
N GLY A 10 4.09 7.15 -11.34
CA GLY A 10 4.30 6.11 -10.36
C GLY A 10 5.74 5.70 -10.22
N MET A 11 6.00 4.94 -9.16
CA MET A 11 7.31 4.42 -8.83
C MET A 11 7.19 2.91 -8.61
N ASP A 12 7.96 2.16 -9.38
CA ASP A 12 8.13 0.73 -9.18
C ASP A 12 9.56 0.46 -8.71
N LEU A 13 9.68 -0.03 -7.47
CA LEU A 13 10.91 -0.49 -6.84
C LEU A 13 10.78 -1.95 -6.38
N SER A 14 9.86 -2.70 -6.98
CA SER A 14 9.65 -4.10 -6.63
C SER A 14 10.84 -4.99 -7.01
N ASP A 15 10.91 -6.17 -6.41
CA ASP A 15 11.94 -7.18 -6.68
C ASP A 15 13.38 -6.67 -6.46
N ASN A 16 13.59 -6.09 -5.28
CA ASN A 16 14.88 -5.55 -4.86
C ASN A 16 15.26 -6.01 -3.45
N GLU A 17 16.41 -5.56 -2.97
CA GLU A 17 16.90 -5.80 -1.60
C GLU A 17 16.73 -4.57 -0.69
N LEU A 18 15.75 -3.70 -0.97
CA LEU A 18 15.49 -2.54 -0.13
C LEU A 18 15.14 -2.98 1.28
N SER A 19 15.67 -2.26 2.27
CA SER A 19 15.53 -2.61 3.68
C SER A 19 15.42 -1.35 4.53
N GLY A 20 15.11 -1.52 5.81
CA GLY A 20 14.77 -0.42 6.71
C GLY A 20 13.29 -0.04 6.60
N GLU A 21 12.93 1.11 7.18
CA GLU A 21 11.55 1.59 7.23
C GLU A 21 11.16 2.35 5.96
N ILE A 22 9.87 2.35 5.63
CA ILE A 22 9.32 3.21 4.58
C ILE A 22 9.36 4.67 5.09
N PRO A 23 10.04 5.59 4.38
CA PRO A 23 10.12 6.99 4.81
C PRO A 23 8.75 7.66 4.82
N VAL A 24 8.43 8.41 5.88
CA VAL A 24 7.15 9.13 6.02
C VAL A 24 6.97 10.19 4.95
N GLU A 25 8.08 10.71 4.40
CA GLU A 25 8.15 11.73 3.36
C GLU A 25 7.50 11.27 2.05
N LEU A 26 7.44 9.96 1.78
CA LEU A 26 6.77 9.43 0.59
C LEU A 26 5.28 9.79 0.57
N GLY A 27 4.64 10.00 1.73
CA GLY A 27 3.26 10.49 1.83
C GLY A 27 3.04 11.90 1.28
N GLY A 28 4.12 12.65 0.98
CA GLY A 28 4.08 13.96 0.36
C GLY A 28 3.98 13.96 -1.18
N LEU A 29 4.10 12.79 -1.82
CA LEU A 29 4.11 12.64 -3.29
C LEU A 29 2.69 12.65 -3.87
N LYS A 30 1.98 13.78 -3.73
CA LYS A 30 0.54 13.90 -4.02
C LYS A 30 0.14 13.59 -5.47
N GLU A 31 1.07 13.68 -6.41
CA GLU A 31 0.83 13.40 -7.83
C GLU A 31 0.99 11.92 -8.18
N PHE A 32 1.41 11.06 -7.23
CA PHE A 32 1.59 9.64 -7.50
C PHE A 32 0.25 8.91 -7.57
N HIS A 33 0.12 8.10 -8.63
CA HIS A 33 -1.01 7.22 -8.91
C HIS A 33 -0.66 5.76 -8.63
N ALA A 34 0.62 5.38 -8.71
CA ALA A 34 1.04 4.01 -8.42
C ALA A 34 2.34 3.98 -7.60
N LEU A 35 2.36 3.15 -6.56
CA LEU A 35 3.55 2.84 -5.78
C LEU A 35 3.65 1.33 -5.57
N ASN A 36 4.69 0.73 -6.15
CA ASN A 36 5.00 -0.68 -5.98
C ASN A 36 6.34 -0.82 -5.24
N LEU A 37 6.27 -1.30 -3.98
CA LEU A 37 7.40 -1.61 -3.12
C LEU A 37 7.46 -3.12 -2.80
N SER A 38 6.72 -3.95 -3.54
CA SER A 38 6.61 -5.38 -3.25
C SER A 38 7.93 -6.12 -3.38
N HIS A 39 8.02 -7.33 -2.83
CA HIS A 39 9.20 -8.20 -2.97
C HIS A 39 10.51 -7.51 -2.56
N ASN A 40 10.53 -7.01 -1.33
CA ASN A 40 11.70 -6.37 -0.72
C ASN A 40 11.90 -6.89 0.72
N SER A 41 12.81 -6.28 1.46
CA SER A 41 13.06 -6.55 2.89
C SER A 41 12.68 -5.37 3.78
N LEU A 42 11.71 -4.54 3.38
CA LEU A 42 11.24 -3.39 4.15
C LEU A 42 10.60 -3.84 5.47
N SER A 43 10.84 -3.07 6.53
CA SER A 43 10.40 -3.35 7.90
C SER A 43 9.68 -2.14 8.51
N GLY A 44 9.26 -2.24 9.77
CA GLY A 44 8.55 -1.15 10.44
C GLY A 44 7.09 -1.05 10.01
N ALA A 45 6.43 0.06 10.33
CA ALA A 45 5.01 0.25 10.05
C ALA A 45 4.75 0.86 8.67
N ILE A 46 3.55 0.64 8.13
CA ILE A 46 3.05 1.43 6.99
C ILE A 46 2.86 2.87 7.47
N PRO A 47 3.46 3.89 6.81
CA PRO A 47 3.32 5.28 7.26
C PRO A 47 1.87 5.78 7.17
N GLU A 48 1.37 6.38 8.25
CA GLU A 48 0.05 7.03 8.25
C GLU A 48 -0.02 8.20 7.25
N SER A 49 1.12 8.80 6.91
CA SER A 49 1.25 9.85 5.90
C SER A 49 0.81 9.39 4.49
N PHE A 50 0.73 8.09 4.21
CA PHE A 50 0.22 7.58 2.94
C PHE A 50 -1.25 7.96 2.70
N SER A 51 -2.01 8.30 3.75
CA SER A 51 -3.35 8.89 3.62
C SER A 51 -3.36 10.23 2.85
N GLY A 52 -2.19 10.88 2.70
CA GLY A 52 -2.00 12.09 1.90
C GLY A 52 -1.89 11.87 0.39
N LEU A 53 -1.72 10.63 -0.06
CA LEU A 53 -1.59 10.25 -1.47
C LEU A 53 -2.96 10.18 -2.16
N LYS A 54 -3.67 11.32 -2.21
CA LYS A 54 -5.08 11.38 -2.60
C LYS A 54 -5.38 10.94 -4.05
N ASN A 55 -4.37 10.91 -4.92
CA ASN A 55 -4.47 10.42 -6.30
C ASN A 55 -4.02 8.96 -6.47
N MET A 56 -3.69 8.26 -5.39
CA MET A 56 -3.20 6.88 -5.46
C MET A 56 -4.29 5.93 -5.97
N GLU A 57 -3.98 5.22 -7.04
CA GLU A 57 -4.82 4.19 -7.68
C GLU A 57 -4.29 2.79 -7.38
N SER A 58 -2.98 2.62 -7.22
CA SER A 58 -2.36 1.31 -6.96
C SER A 58 -1.27 1.39 -5.89
N LEU A 59 -1.46 0.65 -4.80
CA LEU A 59 -0.47 0.51 -3.71
C LEU A 59 -0.17 -0.97 -3.46
N ASP A 60 1.04 -1.41 -3.83
CA ASP A 60 1.52 -2.76 -3.53
C ASP A 60 2.73 -2.71 -2.58
N LEU A 61 2.53 -3.25 -1.38
CA LEU A 61 3.52 -3.39 -0.32
C LEU A 61 3.76 -4.87 0.05
N SER A 62 3.27 -5.80 -0.78
CA SER A 62 3.30 -7.23 -0.49
C SER A 62 4.72 -7.81 -0.45
N TYR A 63 4.88 -8.98 0.17
CA TYR A 63 6.18 -9.67 0.26
C TYR A 63 7.28 -8.77 0.85
N ASN A 64 7.02 -8.26 2.06
CA ASN A 64 7.96 -7.50 2.86
C ASN A 64 7.94 -8.01 4.31
N ARG A 65 8.52 -7.26 5.25
CA ARG A 65 8.52 -7.56 6.68
C ARG A 65 7.80 -6.47 7.49
N LEU A 66 6.86 -5.75 6.87
CA LEU A 66 6.11 -4.67 7.50
C LEU A 66 5.28 -5.21 8.66
N GLN A 67 5.16 -4.43 9.73
CA GLN A 67 4.56 -4.83 10.99
C GLN A 67 3.60 -3.77 11.54
N GLY A 68 2.91 -4.10 12.63
CA GLY A 68 1.88 -3.22 13.20
C GLY A 68 0.58 -3.28 12.41
N ARG A 69 -0.27 -2.27 12.56
CA ARG A 69 -1.58 -2.22 11.90
C ARG A 69 -1.52 -1.53 10.54
N ILE A 70 -2.46 -1.86 9.66
CA ILE A 70 -2.78 -1.01 8.51
C ILE A 70 -3.37 0.30 9.07
N PRO A 71 -2.82 1.49 8.78
CA PRO A 71 -3.30 2.72 9.39
C PRO A 71 -4.73 3.03 8.93
N PRO A 72 -5.68 3.26 9.85
CA PRO A 72 -7.06 3.55 9.48
C PRO A 72 -7.26 4.70 8.48
N PRO A 73 -6.45 5.79 8.49
CA PRO A 73 -6.57 6.86 7.50
C PRO A 73 -6.33 6.45 6.04
N LEU A 74 -5.72 5.29 5.75
CA LEU A 74 -5.63 4.78 4.38
C LEU A 74 -7.01 4.48 3.79
N ALA A 75 -8.02 4.21 4.63
CA ALA A 75 -9.41 4.03 4.20
C ALA A 75 -10.03 5.28 3.54
N GLU A 76 -9.38 6.45 3.67
CA GLU A 76 -9.78 7.69 3.00
C GLU A 76 -9.29 7.81 1.55
N LEU A 77 -8.44 6.89 1.08
CA LEU A 77 -7.94 6.89 -0.30
C LEU A 77 -9.04 6.39 -1.25
N SER A 78 -9.92 7.31 -1.66
CA SER A 78 -11.09 6.98 -2.48
C SER A 78 -10.78 6.55 -3.92
N SER A 79 -9.58 6.87 -4.42
CA SER A 79 -9.14 6.52 -5.78
C SER A 79 -8.44 5.16 -5.85
N LEU A 80 -8.20 4.49 -4.71
CA LEU A 80 -7.36 3.30 -4.64
C LEU A 80 -8.08 2.07 -5.22
N GLU A 81 -7.72 1.64 -6.42
CA GLU A 81 -8.33 0.49 -7.09
C GLU A 81 -7.59 -0.82 -6.80
N VAL A 82 -6.29 -0.74 -6.57
CA VAL A 82 -5.43 -1.89 -6.25
C VAL A 82 -4.74 -1.65 -4.92
N PHE A 83 -4.95 -2.57 -3.98
CA PHE A 83 -4.27 -2.56 -2.70
C PHE A 83 -3.79 -3.97 -2.37
N ASN A 84 -2.51 -4.11 -2.06
CA ASN A 84 -1.93 -5.40 -1.69
C ASN A 84 -0.90 -5.21 -0.57
N VAL A 85 -1.15 -5.85 0.56
CA VAL A 85 -0.26 -5.89 1.73
C VAL A 85 -0.02 -7.33 2.19
N SER A 86 -0.29 -8.29 1.31
CA SER A 86 -0.12 -9.71 1.59
C SER A 86 1.35 -10.06 1.90
N TYR A 87 1.56 -11.15 2.61
CA TYR A 87 2.89 -11.67 2.96
C TYR A 87 3.76 -10.61 3.67
N ASN A 88 3.23 -10.06 4.75
CA ASN A 88 3.91 -9.19 5.70
C ASN A 88 3.70 -9.72 7.14
N ASN A 89 4.05 -8.94 8.16
CA ASN A 89 3.83 -9.21 9.59
C ASN A 89 2.76 -8.28 10.20
N LEU A 90 1.77 -7.86 9.42
CA LEU A 90 0.74 -6.92 9.86
C LEU A 90 -0.25 -7.59 10.83
N LEU A 91 -0.78 -6.82 11.78
CA LEU A 91 -1.67 -7.26 12.84
C LEU A 91 -2.88 -6.33 12.99
N GLY A 92 -3.94 -6.88 13.58
CA GLY A 92 -5.18 -6.15 13.88
C GLY A 92 -6.10 -5.99 12.65
N ALA A 93 -7.21 -5.31 12.90
CA ALA A 93 -8.32 -5.26 11.95
C ALA A 93 -7.97 -4.50 10.67
N ILE A 94 -8.50 -5.01 9.55
CA ILE A 94 -8.53 -4.30 8.27
C ILE A 94 -9.36 -3.01 8.45
N PRO A 95 -8.85 -1.83 8.07
CA PRO A 95 -9.61 -0.59 8.14
C PRO A 95 -10.94 -0.67 7.39
N LEU A 96 -12.00 -0.17 8.02
CA LEU A 96 -13.30 -0.05 7.37
C LEU A 96 -13.32 1.22 6.52
N GLY A 97 -13.62 1.05 5.23
CA GLY A 97 -13.77 2.14 4.28
C GLY A 97 -14.45 1.65 3.02
N ARG A 98 -15.12 2.56 2.29
CA ARG A 98 -15.88 2.17 1.08
C ARG A 98 -15.00 1.36 0.12
N GLN A 99 -13.77 1.81 -0.10
CA GLN A 99 -12.84 1.16 -1.01
C GLN A 99 -12.15 -0.06 -0.38
N PHE A 100 -11.81 -0.01 0.91
CA PHE A 100 -11.20 -1.17 1.60
C PHE A 100 -12.10 -2.41 1.66
N ASN A 101 -13.41 -2.19 1.64
CA ASN A 101 -14.41 -3.26 1.59
C ASN A 101 -14.50 -3.95 0.21
N THR A 102 -13.87 -3.42 -0.85
CA THR A 102 -13.91 -4.00 -2.20
C THR A 102 -12.70 -4.89 -2.49
N PHE A 103 -11.62 -4.79 -1.71
CA PHE A 103 -10.41 -5.57 -1.93
C PHE A 103 -10.60 -7.03 -1.55
N ASP A 104 -10.00 -7.92 -2.34
CA ASP A 104 -10.03 -9.36 -2.12
C ASP A 104 -9.30 -9.72 -0.82
N ILE A 105 -9.73 -10.78 -0.14
CA ILE A 105 -9.02 -11.31 1.03
C ILE A 105 -7.56 -11.68 0.70
N GLN A 106 -7.25 -12.00 -0.56
CA GLN A 106 -5.88 -12.23 -1.04
C GLN A 106 -4.97 -11.01 -0.81
N SER A 107 -5.49 -9.78 -0.85
CA SER A 107 -4.72 -8.56 -0.57
C SER A 107 -4.11 -8.51 0.83
N TYR A 108 -4.57 -9.39 1.72
CA TYR A 108 -4.16 -9.43 3.13
C TYR A 108 -3.55 -10.78 3.55
N LEU A 109 -3.56 -11.78 2.65
CA LEU A 109 -3.11 -13.14 2.95
C LEU A 109 -1.66 -13.16 3.45
N GLY A 110 -1.28 -14.14 4.27
CA GLY A 110 0.11 -14.33 4.69
C GLY A 110 0.58 -13.41 5.83
N ASN A 111 -0.25 -12.45 6.25
CA ASN A 111 -0.08 -11.77 7.53
C ASN A 111 -0.49 -12.69 8.70
N PRO A 112 0.12 -12.56 9.89
CA PRO A 112 -0.30 -13.33 11.06
C PRO A 112 -1.79 -13.12 11.34
N ARG A 113 -2.54 -14.22 11.51
CA ARG A 113 -3.96 -14.15 11.88
C ARG A 113 -4.09 -13.51 13.26
N GLU A 114 -5.08 -12.64 13.40
CA GLU A 114 -5.48 -12.05 14.68
C GLU A 114 -5.54 -13.13 15.78
N GLN A 115 -4.88 -12.87 16.91
CA GLN A 115 -5.24 -13.48 18.19
C GLN A 115 -6.29 -12.60 18.86
#